data_AF-A0AAW2UFZ7-F1
#
_entry.id   AF-A0AAW2UFZ7-F1
#
_cell.length_a   1.000
_cell.length_b   1.000
_cell.length_c   1.000
_cell.angle_alpha   90.00
_cell.angle_beta   90.00
_cell.angle_gamma   90.00
#
_symmetry.space_group_name_H-M   'P 1'
#
loop_
_entity.id
_entity.type
_entity.pdbx_description
1 polymer ?
#
loop_
_entity_poly.entity_id
_entity_poly.type
_entity_poly.pdbx_seq_one_letter_code
_entity_poly.pdbx_strand_id
1 'polypeptide(L)'
;MFEGRARSKFVSKCKSDIKLTKTRIEMIKKKRNAVQKYLRNDIADLLRNGLDYNAYGRKDLVVCNMSMDQDMLETLMECPEECKEAVSSLVFAAARFADLPELRDLRTLFSEKYGNSLDCYLNKEFAKKMKPDPPSKDMKLQLLQEIAAESGIRMELKSSRK
;
A
#
# COMPACT_ATOMS: atom_id res chain seq x y z
N MET A 1 -13.79 -40.99 -1.68
CA MET A 1 -12.32 -40.83 -1.81
C MET A 1 -11.88 -39.61 -2.64
N PHE A 2 -12.73 -39.00 -3.50
CA PHE A 2 -12.34 -37.85 -4.33
C PHE A 2 -12.28 -36.48 -3.61
N GLU A 3 -13.09 -36.28 -2.55
CA GLU A 3 -13.13 -35.00 -1.82
C GLU A 3 -11.82 -34.66 -1.08
N GLY A 4 -11.12 -35.66 -0.53
CA GLY A 4 -9.86 -35.45 0.18
C GLY A 4 -8.73 -34.94 -0.73
N ARG A 5 -8.69 -35.40 -1.99
CA ARG A 5 -7.68 -34.98 -2.97
C ARG A 5 -7.92 -33.55 -3.48
N ALA A 6 -9.18 -33.19 -3.71
CA ALA A 6 -9.56 -31.83 -4.09
C ALA A 6 -9.29 -30.82 -2.95
N ARG A 7 -9.62 -31.20 -1.71
CA ARG A 7 -9.34 -30.39 -0.52
C ARG A 7 -7.84 -30.17 -0.29
N SER A 8 -7.03 -31.21 -0.49
CA SER A 8 -5.57 -31.14 -0.36
C SER A 8 -4.93 -30.22 -1.42
N LYS A 9 -5.37 -30.30 -2.68
CA LYS A 9 -4.88 -29.42 -3.77
C LYS A 9 -5.29 -27.95 -3.58
N PHE A 10 -6.50 -27.71 -3.07
CA PHE A 10 -6.96 -26.36 -2.74
C PHE A 10 -6.06 -25.72 -1.67
N VAL A 11 -5.80 -26.44 -0.57
CA VAL A 11 -5.00 -25.94 0.55
C VAL A 11 -3.56 -25.68 0.12
N SER A 12 -2.96 -26.57 -0.68
CA SER A 12 -1.59 -26.36 -1.18
C SER A 12 -1.48 -25.16 -2.13
N LYS A 13 -2.49 -24.92 -2.97
CA LYS A 13 -2.54 -23.75 -3.87
C LYS A 13 -2.70 -22.45 -3.08
N CYS A 14 -3.64 -22.39 -2.12
CA CYS A 14 -3.79 -21.24 -1.23
C CYS A 14 -2.47 -20.90 -0.51
N LYS A 15 -1.81 -21.91 0.08
CA LYS A 15 -0.52 -21.75 0.75
C LYS A 15 0.55 -21.16 -0.15
N SER A 16 0.63 -21.67 -1.39
CA SER A 16 1.57 -21.16 -2.38
C SER A 16 1.29 -19.70 -2.74
N ASP A 17 0.02 -19.35 -3.00
CA ASP A 17 -0.36 -18.01 -3.45
C ASP A 17 -0.23 -16.97 -2.32
N ILE A 18 -0.53 -17.36 -1.07
CA ILE A 18 -0.28 -16.52 0.11
C ILE A 18 1.22 -16.29 0.30
N LYS A 19 2.05 -17.34 0.16
CA LYS A 19 3.51 -17.19 0.26
C LYS A 19 4.05 -16.25 -0.81
N LEU A 20 3.59 -16.41 -2.06
CA LEU A 20 3.99 -15.54 -3.17
C LEU A 20 3.52 -14.09 -2.95
N THR A 21 2.30 -13.91 -2.46
CA THR A 21 1.76 -12.60 -2.07
C THR A 21 2.66 -11.93 -1.04
N LYS A 22 3.06 -12.64 0.04
CA LYS A 22 3.99 -12.10 1.05
C LYS A 22 5.33 -11.66 0.44
N THR A 23 5.90 -12.46 -0.46
CA THR A 23 7.14 -12.09 -1.15
C THR A 23 6.97 -10.86 -2.05
N ARG A 24 5.85 -10.77 -2.79
CA ARG A 24 5.54 -9.64 -3.66
C ARG A 24 5.35 -8.36 -2.86
N ILE A 25 4.64 -8.45 -1.73
CA ILE A 25 4.45 -7.38 -0.76
C ILE A 25 5.80 -6.79 -0.33
N GLU A 26 6.75 -7.63 0.10
CA GLU A 26 8.07 -7.17 0.53
C GLU A 26 8.87 -6.52 -0.62
N MET A 27 8.74 -7.04 -1.85
CA MET A 27 9.34 -6.43 -3.02
C MET A 27 8.74 -5.04 -3.32
N ILE A 28 7.42 -4.90 -3.22
CA ILE A 28 6.72 -3.63 -3.42
C ILE A 28 7.17 -2.61 -2.35
N LYS A 29 7.25 -3.02 -1.07
CA LYS A 29 7.78 -2.16 0.02
C LYS A 29 9.18 -1.67 -0.32
N LYS A 30 10.08 -2.57 -0.72
CA LYS A 30 11.46 -2.21 -1.07
C LYS A 30 11.53 -1.26 -2.25
N LYS A 31 10.75 -1.51 -3.31
CA LYS A 31 10.66 -0.62 -4.49
C LYS A 31 10.15 0.77 -4.09
N ARG A 32 9.08 0.85 -3.29
CA ARG A 32 8.50 2.11 -2.83
C ARG A 32 9.44 2.90 -1.94
N ASN A 33 10.16 2.24 -1.03
CA ASN A 33 11.17 2.90 -0.19
C ASN A 33 12.31 3.47 -1.05
N ALA A 34 12.74 2.75 -2.09
CA ALA A 34 13.74 3.25 -3.03
C ALA A 34 13.23 4.47 -3.81
N VAL A 35 11.99 4.43 -4.31
CA VAL A 35 11.35 5.57 -5.00
C VAL A 35 11.21 6.76 -4.06
N GLN A 36 10.77 6.55 -2.82
CA GLN A 36 10.63 7.61 -1.83
C GLN A 36 11.98 8.28 -1.53
N LYS A 37 13.04 7.49 -1.34
CA LYS A 37 14.40 8.01 -1.13
C LYS A 37 14.88 8.83 -2.33
N TYR A 38 14.66 8.31 -3.54
CA TYR A 38 14.99 9.03 -4.77
C TYR A 38 14.26 10.38 -4.86
N LEU A 39 12.94 10.39 -4.64
CA LEU A 39 12.15 11.62 -4.71
C LEU A 39 12.52 12.64 -3.60
N ARG A 40 12.84 12.19 -2.38
CA ARG A 40 13.32 13.09 -1.31
C ARG A 40 14.65 13.74 -1.70
N ASN A 41 15.58 12.98 -2.26
CA ASN A 41 16.85 13.51 -2.76
C ASN A 41 16.66 14.50 -3.91
N ASP A 42 15.79 14.18 -4.86
CA ASP A 42 15.46 15.07 -5.98
C ASP A 42 14.83 16.39 -5.50
N ILE A 43 13.93 16.35 -4.50
CA ILE A 43 13.40 17.55 -3.85
C ILE A 43 14.53 18.36 -3.21
N ALA A 44 15.44 17.72 -2.47
CA ALA A 44 16.57 18.41 -1.84
C ALA A 44 17.46 19.10 -2.89
N ASP A 45 17.74 18.44 -4.01
CA ASP A 45 18.54 19.01 -5.09
C ASP A 45 17.82 20.17 -5.78
N LEU A 46 16.51 20.08 -6.00
CA LEU A 46 15.71 21.19 -6.52
C LEU A 46 15.76 22.41 -5.59
N LEU A 47 15.65 22.19 -4.28
CA LEU A 47 15.72 23.26 -3.28
C LEU A 47 17.12 23.91 -3.22
N ARG A 48 18.20 23.12 -3.31
CA ARG A 48 19.58 23.67 -3.38
C ARG A 48 19.80 24.58 -4.58
N ASN A 49 19.12 24.27 -5.69
CA ASN A 49 19.20 25.05 -6.93
C ASN A 49 18.18 26.20 -6.99
N GLY A 50 17.43 26.47 -5.91
CA GLY A 50 16.42 27.53 -5.86
C GLY A 50 15.17 27.25 -6.72
N LEU A 51 14.93 25.99 -7.10
CA LEU A 51 13.81 25.56 -7.94
C LEU A 51 12.58 25.19 -7.09
N ASP A 52 12.15 26.10 -6.21
CA ASP A 52 11.12 25.86 -5.19
C ASP A 52 9.78 25.39 -5.79
N TYR A 53 9.38 25.94 -6.94
CA TYR A 53 8.14 25.54 -7.63
C TYR A 53 8.18 24.07 -8.07
N ASN A 54 9.33 23.60 -8.58
CA ASN A 54 9.51 22.22 -9.00
C ASN A 54 9.54 21.27 -7.80
N ALA A 55 10.22 21.67 -6.72
CA ALA A 55 10.22 20.93 -5.46
C ALA A 55 8.79 20.80 -4.90
N TYR A 56 8.00 21.87 -5.01
CA TYR A 56 6.59 21.86 -4.61
C TYR A 56 5.75 20.87 -5.44
N GLY A 57 6.00 20.76 -6.75
CA GLY A 57 5.32 19.75 -7.58
C GLY A 57 5.74 18.31 -7.26
N ARG A 58 7.02 18.08 -6.94
CA ARG A 58 7.56 16.75 -6.61
C ARG A 58 7.09 16.22 -5.26
N LYS A 59 6.74 17.08 -4.31
CA LYS A 59 6.23 16.67 -2.98
C LYS A 59 4.95 15.84 -3.09
N ASP A 60 4.07 16.15 -4.05
CA ASP A 60 2.80 15.45 -4.22
C ASP A 60 3.04 14.00 -4.63
N LEU A 61 4.09 13.73 -5.40
CA LEU A 61 4.50 12.36 -5.76
C LEU A 61 5.01 11.58 -4.55
N VAL A 62 5.76 12.21 -3.65
CA VAL A 62 6.24 11.57 -2.41
C VAL A 62 5.04 11.22 -1.53
N VAL A 63 4.11 12.15 -1.37
CA VAL A 63 2.91 11.94 -0.56
C VAL A 63 2.04 10.84 -1.17
N CYS A 64 1.78 10.85 -2.48
CA CYS A 64 1.06 9.75 -3.13
C CYS A 64 1.75 8.39 -2.92
N ASN A 65 3.08 8.34 -2.99
CA ASN A 65 3.83 7.10 -2.76
C ASN A 65 3.78 6.62 -1.29
N MET A 66 3.66 7.54 -0.32
CA MET A 66 3.49 7.22 1.11
C MET A 66 2.06 6.82 1.48
N SER A 67 1.08 7.59 0.99
CA SER A 67 -0.35 7.40 1.30
C SER A 67 -0.91 6.09 0.76
N MET A 68 -0.27 5.50 -0.25
CA MET A 68 -0.83 4.32 -0.87
C MET A 68 -0.90 3.15 0.11
N ASP A 69 0.14 2.69 0.82
CA ASP A 69 0.08 1.30 1.27
C ASP A 69 1.20 0.86 2.25
N GLN A 70 1.43 1.57 3.36
CA GLN A 70 2.24 0.99 4.45
C GLN A 70 1.35 0.21 5.42
N ASP A 71 0.36 0.89 6.01
CA ASP A 71 -0.54 0.31 7.00
C ASP A 71 -1.43 -0.82 6.41
N MET A 72 -1.88 -0.63 5.16
CA MET A 72 -2.71 -1.61 4.44
C MET A 72 -1.95 -2.91 4.16
N LEU A 73 -0.65 -2.83 3.95
CA LEU A 73 0.18 -3.97 3.57
C LEU A 73 0.61 -4.80 4.78
N GLU A 74 0.80 -4.15 5.92
CA GLU A 74 1.05 -4.80 7.22
C GLU A 74 -0.20 -5.52 7.71
N THR A 75 -1.38 -4.92 7.56
CA THR A 75 -2.64 -5.55 7.96
C THR A 75 -2.94 -6.83 7.15
N LEU A 76 -2.44 -6.94 5.92
CA LEU A 76 -2.54 -8.17 5.11
C LEU A 76 -1.63 -9.31 5.61
N MET A 77 -0.58 -9.00 6.37
CA MET A 77 0.40 -9.98 6.85
C MET A 77 0.00 -10.65 8.17
N GLU A 78 -0.82 -10.01 8.99
CA GLU A 78 -1.20 -10.48 10.33
C GLU A 78 -2.31 -11.55 10.32
N CYS A 79 -3.00 -11.73 9.20
CA CYS A 79 -4.21 -12.56 9.18
C CYS A 79 -3.90 -14.07 9.04
N PRO A 80 -4.43 -14.93 9.93
CA PRO A 80 -4.23 -16.38 9.86
C PRO A 80 -4.96 -17.03 8.69
N GLU A 81 -4.31 -18.05 8.11
CA GLU A 81 -4.66 -18.72 6.83
C GLU A 81 -6.02 -19.46 6.84
N GLU A 82 -6.63 -19.63 8.02
CA GLU A 82 -7.80 -20.49 8.22
C GLU A 82 -9.11 -19.72 8.52
N CYS A 83 -9.05 -18.39 8.66
CA CYS A 83 -10.21 -17.58 9.03
C CYS A 83 -10.97 -17.06 7.79
N LYS A 84 -12.30 -17.21 7.77
CA LYS A 84 -13.17 -16.61 6.73
C LYS A 84 -13.02 -15.09 6.65
N GLU A 85 -12.74 -14.43 7.77
CA GLU A 85 -12.44 -12.99 7.84
C GLU A 85 -11.13 -12.62 7.14
N ALA A 86 -10.08 -13.42 7.29
CA ALA A 86 -8.80 -13.24 6.61
C ALA A 86 -8.97 -13.34 5.10
N VAL A 87 -9.71 -14.37 4.65
CA VAL A 87 -10.06 -14.57 3.24
C VAL A 87 -10.83 -13.37 2.68
N SER A 88 -11.82 -12.87 3.41
CA SER A 88 -12.66 -11.76 2.96
C SER A 88 -11.87 -10.45 2.90
N SER A 89 -10.96 -10.23 3.85
CA SER A 89 -10.04 -9.08 3.87
C SER A 89 -9.06 -9.12 2.69
N LEU A 90 -8.51 -10.30 2.38
CA LEU A 90 -7.62 -10.52 1.23
C LEU A 90 -8.35 -10.27 -0.10
N VAL A 91 -9.58 -10.77 -0.25
CA VAL A 91 -10.42 -10.55 -1.45
C VAL A 91 -10.75 -9.07 -1.64
N PHE A 92 -11.07 -8.38 -0.56
CA PHE A 92 -11.35 -6.94 -0.59
C PHE A 92 -10.11 -6.11 -0.93
N ALA A 93 -8.93 -6.55 -0.51
CA ALA A 93 -7.66 -5.98 -0.92
C ALA A 93 -7.34 -6.26 -2.40
N ALA A 94 -7.63 -7.46 -2.91
CA ALA A 94 -7.38 -7.83 -4.32
C ALA A 94 -7.95 -6.84 -5.34
N ALA A 95 -9.09 -6.21 -5.03
CA ALA A 95 -9.72 -5.20 -5.88
C ALA A 95 -8.98 -3.85 -5.89
N ARG A 96 -8.17 -3.56 -4.86
CA ARG A 96 -7.46 -2.29 -4.65
C ARG A 96 -6.00 -2.34 -5.07
N PHE A 97 -5.39 -3.52 -5.02
CA PHE A 97 -3.97 -3.71 -5.33
C PHE A 97 -3.79 -4.30 -6.73
N ALA A 98 -3.53 -3.45 -7.73
CA ALA A 98 -3.21 -3.91 -9.09
C ALA A 98 -1.87 -4.66 -9.17
N ASP A 99 -0.93 -4.35 -8.26
CA ASP A 99 0.42 -4.92 -8.21
C ASP A 99 0.47 -6.33 -7.58
N LEU A 100 -0.66 -6.84 -7.08
CA LEU A 100 -0.78 -8.15 -6.42
C LEU A 100 -1.70 -9.09 -7.23
N PRO A 101 -1.26 -9.62 -8.38
CA PRO A 101 -2.06 -10.53 -9.21
C PRO A 101 -2.45 -11.83 -8.47
N GLU A 102 -1.62 -12.29 -7.53
CA GLU A 102 -1.88 -13.49 -6.71
C GLU A 102 -3.14 -13.36 -5.87
N LEU A 103 -3.48 -12.14 -5.43
CA LEU A 103 -4.72 -11.88 -4.71
C LEU A 103 -5.95 -12.07 -5.60
N ARG A 104 -5.82 -11.84 -6.91
CA ARG A 104 -6.91 -12.08 -7.87
C ARG A 104 -7.14 -13.57 -8.05
N ASP A 105 -6.07 -14.35 -8.12
CA ASP A 105 -6.14 -15.81 -8.20
C ASP A 105 -6.79 -16.39 -6.93
N LEU A 106 -6.37 -15.90 -5.75
CA LEU A 106 -7.00 -16.26 -4.47
C LEU A 106 -8.48 -15.92 -4.45
N ARG A 107 -8.87 -14.73 -4.94
CA ARG A 107 -10.29 -14.35 -5.02
C ARG A 107 -11.10 -15.32 -5.88
N THR A 108 -10.63 -15.64 -7.08
CA THR A 108 -11.31 -16.59 -7.97
C THR A 108 -11.45 -17.96 -7.28
N LEU A 109 -10.37 -18.45 -6.69
CA LEU A 109 -10.33 -19.73 -5.98
C LEU A 109 -11.30 -19.77 -4.79
N PHE A 110 -11.44 -18.67 -4.05
CA PHE A 110 -12.37 -18.57 -2.93
C PHE A 110 -13.82 -18.43 -3.38
N SER A 111 -14.09 -17.66 -4.44
CA SER A 111 -15.42 -17.55 -5.04
C SER A 111 -15.92 -18.88 -5.59
N GLU A 112 -15.06 -19.68 -6.21
CA GLU A 112 -15.40 -21.03 -6.70
C GLU A 112 -15.77 -22.00 -5.56
N LYS A 113 -15.10 -21.88 -4.40
CA LYS A 113 -15.28 -22.81 -3.27
C LYS A 113 -16.39 -22.42 -2.31
N TYR A 114 -16.55 -21.13 -2.04
CA TYR A 114 -17.46 -20.62 -1.00
C TYR A 114 -18.60 -19.77 -1.56
N GLY A 115 -18.62 -19.49 -2.87
CA GLY A 115 -19.56 -18.55 -3.48
C GLY A 115 -19.25 -17.10 -3.14
N ASN A 116 -20.16 -16.19 -3.54
CA ASN A 116 -20.00 -14.75 -3.35
C ASN A 116 -20.39 -14.24 -1.95
N SER A 117 -20.64 -15.12 -0.97
CA SER A 117 -21.10 -14.73 0.37
C SER A 117 -19.97 -14.36 1.34
N LEU A 118 -18.78 -14.00 0.85
CA LEU A 118 -17.62 -13.70 1.70
C LEU A 118 -17.65 -12.28 2.24
N ASP A 119 -18.34 -11.35 1.58
CA ASP A 119 -18.39 -9.94 1.99
C ASP A 119 -18.97 -9.73 3.41
N CYS A 120 -19.78 -10.67 3.92
CA CYS A 120 -20.35 -10.57 5.26
C CYS A 120 -19.34 -10.83 6.40
N TYR A 121 -18.19 -11.43 6.10
CA TYR A 121 -17.12 -11.69 7.07
C TYR A 121 -16.04 -10.60 7.07
N LEU A 122 -16.21 -9.54 6.27
CA LEU A 122 -15.25 -8.46 6.21
C LEU A 122 -15.26 -7.63 7.50
N ASN A 123 -14.08 -7.46 8.09
CA ASN A 123 -13.91 -6.57 9.23
C ASN A 123 -14.18 -5.12 8.83
N LYS A 124 -15.12 -4.46 9.53
CA LYS A 124 -15.50 -3.06 9.23
C LYS A 124 -14.40 -2.06 9.54
N GLU A 125 -13.53 -2.34 10.52
CA GLU A 125 -12.36 -1.51 10.81
C GLU A 125 -11.32 -1.64 9.71
N PHE A 126 -11.08 -2.87 9.22
CA PHE A 126 -10.25 -3.11 8.03
C PHE A 126 -10.78 -2.34 6.82
N ALA A 127 -12.09 -2.42 6.55
CA ALA A 127 -12.73 -1.71 5.44
C ALA A 127 -12.50 -0.20 5.49
N LYS A 128 -12.53 0.38 6.70
CA LYS A 128 -12.30 1.80 6.94
C LYS A 128 -10.83 2.17 6.74
N LYS A 129 -9.88 1.40 7.29
CA LYS A 129 -8.43 1.61 7.08
C LYS A 129 -8.04 1.60 5.60
N MET A 130 -8.73 0.79 4.80
CA MET A 130 -8.49 0.62 3.35
C MET A 130 -9.13 1.73 2.48
N LYS A 131 -9.71 2.76 3.10
CA LYS A 131 -10.16 4.00 2.46
C LYS A 131 -9.36 5.17 3.08
N PRO A 132 -8.08 5.34 2.70
CA PRO A 132 -7.29 6.43 3.23
C PRO A 132 -7.90 7.77 2.80
N ASP A 133 -8.02 8.69 3.76
CA ASP A 133 -8.38 10.06 3.46
C ASP A 133 -7.28 10.70 2.59
N PRO A 134 -7.66 11.61 1.67
CA PRO A 134 -6.68 12.32 0.88
C PRO A 134 -5.74 13.11 1.81
N PRO A 135 -4.43 13.10 1.53
CA PRO A 135 -3.44 13.76 2.38
C PRO A 135 -3.72 15.26 2.46
N SER A 136 -3.71 15.79 3.69
CA SER A 136 -3.99 17.20 3.96
C SER A 136 -2.92 18.13 3.38
N LYS A 137 -3.28 19.41 3.15
CA LYS A 137 -2.33 20.43 2.69
C LYS A 137 -1.18 20.63 3.67
N ASP A 138 -1.46 20.53 4.97
CA ASP A 138 -0.46 20.73 6.03
C ASP A 138 0.56 19.60 6.05
N MET A 139 0.14 18.34 5.89
CA MET A 139 1.04 17.19 5.80
C MET A 139 2.01 17.31 4.61
N LYS A 140 1.53 17.84 3.48
CA LYS A 140 2.35 18.11 2.29
C LYS A 140 3.39 19.21 2.52
N LEU A 141 3.05 20.24 3.30
CA LEU A 141 3.97 21.33 3.63
C LEU A 141 5.01 20.87 4.66
N GLN A 142 4.59 20.11 5.66
CA GLN A 142 5.47 19.54 6.68
C GLN A 142 6.53 18.63 6.04
N LEU A 143 6.14 17.75 5.11
CA LEU A 143 7.09 16.90 4.39
C LEU A 143 8.19 17.71 3.68
N LEU A 144 7.81 18.83 3.05
CA LEU A 144 8.77 19.69 2.35
C LEU A 144 9.74 20.36 3.33
N GLN A 145 9.25 20.75 4.50
CA GLN A 145 10.08 21.30 5.60
C GLN A 145 11.03 20.25 6.18
N GLU A 146 10.54 19.02 6.39
CA GLU A 146 11.35 17.89 6.87
C GLU A 146 12.50 17.59 5.91
N ILE A 147 12.24 17.47 4.61
CA ILE A 147 13.28 17.20 3.60
C ILE A 147 14.32 18.32 3.56
N ALA A 148 13.89 19.58 3.69
CA ALA A 148 14.80 20.71 3.73
C ALA A 148 15.66 20.71 5.00
N ALA A 149 15.07 20.42 6.16
CA ALA A 149 15.77 20.31 7.43
C ALA A 149 16.80 19.16 7.41
N GLU A 150 16.41 17.98 6.92
CA GLU A 150 17.29 16.82 6.70
C GLU A 150 18.48 17.16 5.79
N SER A 151 18.27 18.09 4.85
CA SER A 151 19.25 18.49 3.83
C SER A 151 20.08 19.72 4.21
N GLY A 152 19.84 20.32 5.38
CA GLY A 152 20.51 21.55 5.83
C GLY A 152 20.12 22.82 5.06
N ILE A 153 18.96 22.83 4.41
CA ILE A 153 18.49 23.95 3.57
C ILE A 153 17.57 24.85 4.38
N ARG A 154 17.90 26.15 4.48
CA ARG A 154 17.05 27.15 5.12
C ARG A 154 15.91 27.53 4.17
N MET A 155 14.74 26.94 4.37
CA MET A 155 13.53 27.29 3.63
C MET A 155 12.98 28.62 4.13
N GLU A 156 13.23 29.69 3.39
CA GLU A 156 12.47 30.92 3.54
C GLU A 156 11.06 30.64 3.00
N LEU A 157 10.11 30.31 3.89
CA LEU A 157 8.69 30.31 3.52
C LEU A 157 8.35 31.72 3.04
N LYS A 158 8.42 31.95 1.73
CA LYS A 158 7.75 33.10 1.12
C LYS A 158 6.27 32.85 1.29
N SER A 159 5.76 33.24 2.45
CA SER A 159 4.36 33.57 2.68
C SER A 159 3.94 34.38 1.47
N SER A 160 3.18 33.75 0.56
CA SER A 160 2.54 34.47 -0.52
C SER A 160 1.45 35.30 0.14
N ARG A 161 1.83 36.48 0.63
CA ARG A 161 0.97 37.65 0.53
C ARG A 161 0.84 37.95 -0.95
N LYS A 162 -0.25 37.48 -1.55
CA LYS A 162 -1.18 38.31 -2.31
C LYS A 162 -2.42 37.50 -2.66
#